data_AF-A0A839N5U5-F1
#
_entry.id   AF-A0A839N5U5-F1
#
_cell.length_a   1.000
_cell.length_b   1.000
_cell.length_c   1.000
_cell.angle_alpha   90.00
_cell.angle_beta   90.00
_cell.angle_gamma   90.00
#
_symmetry.space_group_name_H-M   'P 1'
#
loop_
_entity.id
_entity.type
_entity.pdbx_description
1 polymer ?
#
loop_
_entity_poly.entity_id
_entity_poly.type
_entity_poly.pdbx_seq_one_letter_code
_entity_poly.pdbx_strand_id
1 'polypeptide(L)'
;MTTQARDAAHRVPHRPSLHSAVPPAAGVRSPATLTHRLATANSCDLDALPANRAGRLTPTQQEQLRARLHASRRSSIVPTTCCALALAVLAYSLCTGSLETGTEVSIGLLASVAGWLGLVRPHYRRLSGDIDAGRVACAEGHVTRERDGWPDYQGSSESCSHYYVLGTKRFLVSGDGYAALVEGRAYRIYYLTDAPTDRRQVMSPMVNIELVAGPD
;
A
#
# COMPACT_ATOMS: atom_id res chain seq x y z
N MET A 1 0.33 -46.38 -21.25
CA MET A 1 1.19 -46.00 -20.10
C MET A 1 0.95 -44.53 -19.86
N THR A 2 0.31 -44.23 -18.74
CA THR A 2 -0.59 -43.07 -18.58
C THR A 2 0.01 -42.14 -17.53
N THR A 3 0.35 -40.91 -17.90
CA THR A 3 0.90 -39.91 -16.98
C THR A 3 -0.11 -38.77 -16.85
N GLN A 4 -1.05 -38.91 -15.92
CA GLN A 4 -2.08 -37.91 -15.61
C GLN A 4 -2.24 -37.80 -14.10
N ALA A 5 -1.29 -37.15 -13.42
CA ALA A 5 -1.40 -36.84 -11.99
C ALA A 5 -0.38 -35.77 -11.58
N ARG A 6 -0.69 -34.49 -11.80
CA ARG A 6 -0.12 -33.35 -11.04
C ARG A 6 -0.80 -32.04 -11.45
N ASP A 7 -2.08 -31.92 -11.10
CA ASP A 7 -2.80 -30.65 -11.17
C ASP A 7 -3.77 -30.50 -9.98
N ALA A 8 -3.28 -30.88 -8.80
CA ALA A 8 -3.97 -30.61 -7.54
C ALA A 8 -3.73 -29.14 -7.18
N ALA A 9 -4.53 -28.28 -7.81
CA ALA A 9 -4.62 -26.87 -7.57
C ALA A 9 -4.63 -26.54 -6.07
N HIS A 10 -3.65 -25.74 -5.66
CA HIS A 10 -3.59 -25.07 -4.37
C HIS A 10 -4.71 -24.02 -4.33
N ARG A 11 -5.97 -24.48 -4.18
CA ARG A 11 -7.09 -23.60 -3.86
C ARG A 11 -6.87 -23.12 -2.44
N VAL A 12 -6.27 -21.94 -2.30
CA VAL A 12 -6.32 -21.18 -1.06
C VAL A 12 -7.81 -21.03 -0.73
N PRO A 13 -8.30 -21.59 0.39
CA PRO A 13 -9.71 -21.47 0.73
C PRO A 13 -10.04 -19.99 0.85
N HIS A 14 -10.96 -19.51 0.03
CA HIS A 14 -11.57 -18.19 0.23
C HIS A 14 -12.20 -18.22 1.62
N ARG A 15 -11.49 -17.68 2.62
CA ARG A 15 -12.02 -17.53 3.96
C ARG A 15 -13.20 -16.57 3.82
N PRO A 16 -14.43 -16.98 4.15
CA PRO A 16 -15.58 -16.10 4.07
C PRO A 16 -15.24 -14.85 4.86
N SER A 17 -15.31 -13.69 4.20
CA SER A 17 -15.06 -12.39 4.80
C SER A 17 -16.01 -12.23 5.98
N LEU A 18 -15.50 -12.50 7.19
CA LEU A 18 -16.22 -12.33 8.45
C LEU A 18 -16.56 -10.84 8.53
N HIS A 19 -17.76 -10.49 8.09
CA HIS A 19 -18.36 -9.18 8.31
C HIS A 19 -18.57 -9.09 9.82
N SER A 20 -17.53 -8.67 10.53
CA SER A 20 -17.61 -8.35 11.95
C SER A 20 -18.65 -7.25 12.07
N ALA A 21 -19.85 -7.61 12.53
CA ALA A 21 -20.97 -6.70 12.70
C ALA A 21 -20.65 -5.72 13.83
N VAL A 22 -19.82 -4.72 13.54
CA VAL A 22 -19.66 -3.55 14.39
C VAL A 22 -21.02 -2.84 14.38
N PRO A 23 -21.67 -2.66 15.53
CA PRO A 23 -22.98 -2.03 15.58
C PRO A 23 -22.90 -0.64 14.91
N PRO A 24 -23.86 -0.29 14.03
CA PRO A 24 -23.86 0.99 13.34
C PRO A 24 -23.83 2.10 14.39
N ALA A 25 -22.84 2.98 14.30
CA ALA A 25 -22.66 4.08 15.23
C ALA A 25 -23.89 5.02 15.15
N ALA A 26 -24.88 4.77 16.00
CA ALA A 26 -26.22 5.38 15.99
C ALA A 26 -26.24 6.88 16.38
N GLY A 27 -25.13 7.60 16.24
CA GLY A 27 -24.98 8.97 16.73
C GLY A 27 -24.22 9.95 15.84
N VAL A 28 -23.68 9.55 14.69
CA VAL A 28 -22.94 10.49 13.82
C VAL A 28 -23.93 11.23 12.92
N ARG A 29 -24.55 12.29 13.46
CA ARG A 29 -25.64 13.02 12.78
C ARG A 29 -25.17 14.07 11.78
N SER A 30 -23.91 14.54 11.84
CA SER A 30 -23.43 15.58 10.93
C SER A 30 -22.34 15.06 9.97
N PRO A 31 -22.46 15.32 8.66
CA PRO A 31 -21.41 15.08 7.66
C PRO A 31 -20.04 15.65 8.04
N ALA A 32 -20.03 16.83 8.67
CA ALA A 32 -18.82 17.52 9.09
C ALA A 32 -18.10 16.76 10.22
N THR A 33 -18.84 16.27 11.22
CA THR A 33 -18.26 15.47 12.32
C THR A 33 -17.68 14.16 11.82
N LEU A 34 -18.35 13.50 10.87
CA LEU A 34 -17.84 12.26 10.29
C LEU A 34 -16.56 12.50 9.49
N THR A 35 -16.55 13.54 8.65
CA THR A 35 -15.37 13.93 7.86
C THR A 35 -14.19 14.26 8.77
N HIS A 36 -14.41 15.03 9.83
CA HIS A 36 -13.37 15.33 10.81
C HIS A 36 -12.82 14.07 11.48
N ARG A 37 -13.70 13.17 11.95
CA ARG A 37 -13.28 11.91 12.58
C ARG A 37 -12.47 11.04 11.64
N LEU A 38 -12.90 10.92 10.37
CA LEU A 38 -12.18 10.15 9.36
C LEU A 38 -10.81 10.74 9.04
N ALA A 39 -10.72 12.07 8.93
CA ALA A 39 -9.47 12.75 8.68
C ALA A 39 -8.50 12.54 9.84
N THR A 40 -8.93 12.75 11.10
CA THR A 40 -8.10 12.48 12.28
C THR A 40 -7.62 11.03 12.33
N ALA A 41 -8.53 10.07 12.13
CA ALA A 41 -8.19 8.64 12.20
C ALA A 41 -7.19 8.19 11.12
N ASN A 42 -7.21 8.84 9.94
CA ASN A 42 -6.28 8.58 8.85
C ASN A 42 -5.07 9.53 8.82
N SER A 43 -4.93 10.40 9.83
CA SER A 43 -3.91 11.45 9.85
C SER A 43 -3.92 12.32 8.59
N CYS A 44 -5.11 12.61 8.07
CA CYS A 44 -5.33 13.53 6.96
C CYS A 44 -5.48 14.97 7.48
N ASP A 45 -4.95 15.92 6.71
CA ASP A 45 -5.07 17.34 6.98
C ASP A 45 -6.37 17.89 6.35
N LEU A 46 -7.31 18.36 7.18
CA LEU A 46 -8.58 18.93 6.71
C LEU A 46 -8.39 20.28 6.01
N ASP A 47 -7.39 21.06 6.41
CA ASP A 47 -7.12 22.38 5.82
C ASP A 47 -6.60 22.26 4.39
N ALA A 48 -6.11 21.07 4.03
CA ALA A 48 -5.70 20.74 2.68
C ALA A 48 -6.86 20.37 1.73
N LEU A 49 -8.09 20.15 2.24
CA LEU A 49 -9.22 19.73 1.39
C LEU A 49 -9.52 20.68 0.21
N PRO A 50 -9.49 22.01 0.36
CA PRO A 50 -9.67 22.93 -0.77
C PRO A 50 -8.63 22.73 -1.88
N ALA A 51 -7.36 22.49 -1.52
CA ALA A 51 -6.32 22.22 -2.50
C ALA A 51 -6.53 20.86 -3.17
N ASN A 52 -6.86 19.82 -2.39
CA ASN A 52 -7.13 18.46 -2.90
C ASN A 52 -8.32 18.44 -3.86
N ARG A 53 -9.41 19.18 -3.56
CA ARG A 53 -10.56 19.40 -4.46
C ARG A 53 -10.15 20.05 -5.77
N ALA A 54 -9.16 20.94 -5.75
CA ALA A 54 -8.57 21.55 -6.93
C ALA A 54 -7.53 20.65 -7.64
N GLY A 55 -7.41 19.38 -7.24
CA GLY A 55 -6.48 18.42 -7.82
C GLY A 55 -5.02 18.68 -7.47
N ARG A 56 -4.74 19.39 -6.36
CA ARG A 56 -3.39 19.78 -5.95
C ARG A 56 -3.06 19.39 -4.50
N LEU A 57 -1.81 19.02 -4.25
CA LEU A 57 -1.26 18.90 -2.90
C LEU A 57 -0.92 20.27 -2.32
N THR A 58 -1.03 20.41 -1.00
CA THR A 58 -0.42 21.53 -0.29
C THR A 58 1.10 21.34 -0.15
N PRO A 59 1.90 22.40 0.03
CA PRO A 59 3.33 22.28 0.27
C PRO A 59 3.65 21.41 1.50
N THR A 60 2.86 21.54 2.58
CA THR A 60 2.98 20.73 3.79
C THR A 60 2.76 19.25 3.50
N GLN A 61 1.74 18.89 2.72
CA GLN A 61 1.50 17.50 2.32
C GLN A 61 2.65 16.97 1.45
N GLN A 62 3.17 17.76 0.51
CA GLN A 62 4.31 17.37 -0.30
C GLN A 62 5.53 17.04 0.56
N GLU A 63 5.85 17.89 1.54
CA GLU A 63 6.98 17.67 2.45
C GLU A 63 6.78 16.41 3.31
N GLN A 64 5.59 16.21 3.87
CA GLN A 64 5.24 15.01 4.63
C GLN A 64 5.35 13.74 3.79
N LEU A 65 4.86 13.77 2.54
CA LEU A 65 4.93 12.65 1.61
C LEU A 65 6.37 12.35 1.21
N ARG A 66 7.20 13.37 0.95
CA ARG A 66 8.65 13.20 0.73
C ARG A 66 9.32 12.58 1.94
N ALA A 67 9.04 13.07 3.15
CA ALA A 67 9.60 12.52 4.39
C ALA A 67 9.23 11.04 4.59
N ARG A 68 7.94 10.68 4.37
CA ARG A 68 7.47 9.29 4.43
C ARG A 68 8.13 8.42 3.36
N LEU A 69 8.28 8.92 2.14
CA LEU A 69 8.97 8.22 1.06
C LEU A 69 10.45 7.96 1.40
N HIS A 70 11.14 8.95 1.98
CA HIS A 70 12.51 8.81 2.44
C HIS A 70 12.65 7.81 3.60
N ALA A 71 11.72 7.84 4.56
CA ALA A 71 11.70 6.89 5.68
C ALA A 71 11.45 5.45 5.18
N SER A 72 10.45 5.26 4.30
CA SER A 72 10.16 3.96 3.68
C SER A 72 11.34 3.43 2.88
N ARG A 73 12.00 4.29 2.09
CA ARG A 73 13.19 3.94 1.32
C ARG A 73 14.34 3.49 2.21
N ARG A 74 14.59 4.16 3.34
CA ARG A 74 15.64 3.73 4.29
C ARG A 74 15.33 2.36 4.90
N SER A 75 14.06 2.12 5.23
CA SER A 75 13.62 0.86 5.81
C SER A 75 13.69 -0.32 4.82
N SER A 76 13.41 -0.11 3.53
CA SER A 76 13.43 -1.18 2.53
C SER A 76 14.83 -1.48 1.98
N ILE A 77 15.68 -0.48 1.77
CA ILE A 77 17.00 -0.69 1.13
C ILE A 77 17.85 -1.67 1.92
N VAL A 78 17.96 -1.50 3.23
CA VAL A 78 18.91 -2.27 4.06
C VAL A 78 18.64 -3.78 4.01
N PRO A 79 17.44 -4.28 4.40
CA PRO A 79 17.18 -5.73 4.41
C PRO A 79 17.22 -6.32 3.00
N THR A 80 16.72 -5.61 1.99
CA THR A 80 16.74 -6.14 0.62
C THR A 80 18.15 -6.20 0.05
N THR A 81 19.01 -5.23 0.35
CA THR A 81 20.43 -5.27 -0.04
C THR A 81 21.14 -6.42 0.67
N CYS A 82 20.93 -6.61 1.98
CA CYS A 82 21.50 -7.74 2.71
C CYS A 82 21.03 -9.10 2.16
N CYS A 83 19.75 -9.23 1.81
CA CYS A 83 19.20 -10.46 1.23
C CYS A 83 19.80 -10.73 -0.16
N ALA A 84 19.89 -9.71 -1.02
CA ALA A 84 20.53 -9.82 -2.32
C ALA A 84 22.02 -10.23 -2.19
N LEU A 85 22.73 -9.69 -1.19
CA LEU A 85 24.09 -10.07 -0.85
C LEU A 85 24.19 -11.56 -0.50
N ALA A 86 23.34 -12.02 0.40
CA ALA A 86 23.33 -13.40 0.87
C ALA A 86 23.02 -14.38 -0.26
N LEU A 87 22.05 -14.04 -1.12
CA LEU A 87 21.71 -14.84 -2.30
C LEU A 87 22.84 -14.87 -3.32
N ALA A 88 23.55 -13.75 -3.53
CA ALA A 88 24.70 -13.71 -4.43
C ALA A 88 25.84 -14.61 -3.92
N VAL A 89 26.16 -14.54 -2.62
CA VAL A 89 27.18 -15.41 -1.98
C VAL A 89 26.76 -16.88 -2.07
N LEU A 90 25.49 -17.20 -1.81
CA LEU A 90 24.96 -18.55 -1.90
C LEU A 90 25.03 -19.10 -3.34
N ALA A 91 24.55 -18.32 -4.32
CA ALA A 91 24.57 -18.72 -5.73
C ALA A 91 26.00 -18.96 -6.22
N TYR A 92 26.95 -18.09 -5.83
CA TYR A 92 28.35 -18.27 -6.15
C TYR A 92 28.91 -19.58 -5.56
N SER A 93 28.72 -19.80 -4.26
CA SER A 93 29.14 -21.02 -3.56
C SER A 93 28.64 -22.30 -4.25
N LEU A 94 27.38 -22.29 -4.72
CA LEU A 94 26.78 -23.42 -5.43
C LEU A 94 27.36 -23.65 -6.83
N CYS A 95 27.83 -22.60 -7.52
CA CYS A 95 28.35 -22.70 -8.88
C CYS A 95 29.81 -23.11 -8.94
N THR A 96 30.65 -22.62 -8.03
CA THR A 96 32.10 -22.81 -8.10
C THR A 96 32.59 -23.97 -7.24
N GLY A 97 31.82 -24.40 -6.23
CA GLY A 97 32.27 -25.40 -5.26
C GLY A 97 33.47 -24.96 -4.41
N SER A 98 33.97 -23.73 -4.58
CA SER A 98 35.07 -23.14 -3.81
C SER A 98 34.88 -21.63 -3.65
N LEU A 99 35.33 -21.10 -2.53
CA LEU A 99 35.35 -19.65 -2.24
C LEU A 99 36.74 -19.03 -2.49
N GLU A 100 37.61 -19.70 -3.25
CA GLU A 100 39.04 -19.36 -3.28
C GLU A 100 39.36 -18.04 -3.99
N THR A 101 38.46 -17.49 -4.82
CA THR A 101 38.71 -16.26 -5.60
C THR A 101 37.78 -15.11 -5.20
N GLY A 102 38.26 -14.21 -4.34
CA GLY A 102 37.48 -13.06 -3.83
C GLY A 102 37.02 -12.04 -4.90
N THR A 103 37.65 -12.03 -6.08
CA THR A 103 37.27 -11.14 -7.20
C THR A 103 35.96 -11.52 -7.85
N GLU A 104 35.66 -12.81 -8.00
CA GLU A 104 34.42 -13.26 -8.66
C GLU A 104 33.19 -13.00 -7.79
N VAL A 105 33.32 -13.22 -6.48
CA VAL A 105 32.30 -12.85 -5.48
C VAL A 105 32.00 -11.34 -5.55
N SER A 106 33.04 -10.51 -5.68
CA SER A 106 32.89 -9.06 -5.75
C SER A 106 32.12 -8.62 -7.00
N ILE A 107 32.36 -9.25 -8.15
CA ILE A 107 31.65 -8.96 -9.41
C ILE A 107 30.18 -9.36 -9.30
N GLY A 108 29.88 -10.56 -8.79
CA GLY A 108 28.51 -11.04 -8.59
C GLY A 108 27.72 -10.11 -7.67
N LEU A 109 28.33 -9.68 -6.58
CA LEU A 109 27.74 -8.77 -5.61
C LEU A 109 27.44 -7.39 -6.20
N LEU A 110 28.38 -6.82 -6.96
CA LEU A 110 28.15 -5.56 -7.68
C LEU A 110 27.02 -5.67 -8.71
N ALA A 111 26.97 -6.77 -9.46
CA ALA A 111 25.91 -7.02 -10.44
C ALA A 111 24.53 -7.15 -9.78
N SER A 112 24.43 -7.84 -8.64
CA SER A 112 23.18 -7.94 -7.88
C SER A 112 22.70 -6.59 -7.34
N VAL A 113 23.60 -5.79 -6.77
CA VAL A 113 23.26 -4.44 -6.29
C VAL A 113 22.83 -3.55 -7.45
N ALA A 114 23.53 -3.58 -8.58
CA ALA A 114 23.18 -2.80 -9.76
C ALA A 114 21.81 -3.22 -10.35
N GLY A 115 21.56 -4.53 -10.46
CA GLY A 115 20.27 -5.06 -10.92
C GLY A 115 19.11 -4.66 -10.00
N TRP A 116 19.32 -4.78 -8.69
CA TRP A 116 18.33 -4.36 -7.70
C TRP A 116 18.02 -2.86 -7.77
N LEU A 117 19.07 -2.02 -7.83
CA LEU A 117 18.91 -0.57 -8.03
C LEU A 117 18.17 -0.27 -9.34
N GLY A 118 18.46 -1.01 -10.41
CA GLY A 118 17.79 -0.88 -11.71
C GLY A 118 16.29 -1.16 -11.64
N LEU A 119 15.86 -2.12 -10.83
CA LEU A 119 14.44 -2.48 -10.65
C LEU A 119 13.68 -1.50 -9.74
N VAL A 120 14.30 -1.10 -8.63
CA VAL A 120 13.62 -0.36 -7.57
C VAL A 120 13.62 1.16 -7.81
N ARG A 121 14.69 1.69 -8.40
CA ARG A 121 14.82 3.12 -8.71
C ARG A 121 13.72 3.69 -9.62
N PRO A 122 13.28 3.06 -10.72
CA PRO A 122 12.25 3.63 -11.58
C PRO A 122 10.91 3.79 -10.85
N HIS A 123 10.53 2.85 -9.98
CA HIS A 123 9.30 2.95 -9.20
C HIS A 123 9.34 4.18 -8.26
N TYR A 124 10.43 4.34 -7.51
CA TYR A 124 10.58 5.51 -6.63
C TYR A 124 10.68 6.84 -7.37
N ARG A 125 11.30 6.87 -8.56
CA ARG A 125 11.38 8.09 -9.37
C ARG A 125 10.00 8.55 -9.85
N ARG A 126 9.10 7.62 -10.17
CA ARG A 126 7.71 7.94 -10.57
C ARG A 126 6.94 8.55 -9.41
N LEU A 127 6.91 7.87 -8.27
CA LEU A 127 6.23 8.36 -7.08
C LEU A 127 6.77 9.72 -6.60
N SER A 128 8.09 9.90 -6.62
CA SER A 128 8.69 11.22 -6.33
C SER A 128 8.23 12.27 -7.34
N GLY A 129 8.22 11.94 -8.64
CA GLY A 129 7.77 12.84 -9.69
C GLY A 129 6.31 13.26 -9.53
N ASP A 130 5.43 12.38 -9.06
CA ASP A 130 4.03 12.72 -8.80
C ASP A 130 3.86 13.61 -7.55
N ILE A 131 4.63 13.34 -6.50
CA ILE A 131 4.68 14.22 -5.31
C ILE A 131 5.19 15.61 -5.71
N ASP A 132 6.24 15.68 -6.51
CA ASP A 132 6.84 16.93 -7.00
C ASP A 132 5.91 17.67 -7.96
N ALA A 133 5.19 16.95 -8.82
CA ALA A 133 4.14 17.52 -9.65
C ALA A 133 2.94 18.03 -8.85
N GLY A 134 2.78 17.58 -7.60
CA GLY A 134 1.73 18.04 -6.70
C GLY A 134 0.33 17.70 -7.16
N ARG A 135 0.16 16.70 -8.04
CA ARG A 135 -1.15 16.34 -8.61
C ARG A 135 -1.87 15.36 -7.69
N VAL A 136 -3.16 15.59 -7.52
CA VAL A 136 -4.08 14.75 -6.76
C VAL A 136 -5.19 14.29 -7.68
N ALA A 137 -5.44 12.98 -7.70
CA ALA A 137 -6.63 12.43 -8.31
C ALA A 137 -7.72 12.24 -7.26
N CYS A 138 -8.98 12.27 -7.69
CA CYS A 138 -10.12 11.94 -6.85
C CYS A 138 -10.85 10.72 -7.40
N ALA A 139 -11.47 9.96 -6.49
CA ALA A 139 -12.44 8.95 -6.85
C ALA A 139 -13.61 9.06 -5.87
N GLU A 140 -14.81 8.91 -6.39
CA GLU A 140 -16.06 9.10 -5.66
C GLU A 140 -16.94 7.85 -5.75
N GLY A 141 -17.64 7.53 -4.68
CA GLY A 141 -18.56 6.39 -4.64
C GLY A 141 -18.71 5.79 -3.25
N HIS A 142 -19.40 4.65 -3.20
CA HIS A 142 -19.60 3.91 -1.95
C HIS A 142 -18.32 3.18 -1.55
N VAL A 143 -17.90 3.39 -0.30
CA VAL A 143 -16.71 2.72 0.25
C VAL A 143 -17.13 1.52 1.08
N THR A 144 -16.51 0.37 0.81
CA THR A 144 -16.55 -0.80 1.67
C THR A 144 -15.21 -0.99 2.36
N ARG A 145 -15.20 -1.81 3.41
CA ARG A 145 -13.98 -2.17 4.13
C ARG A 145 -13.54 -3.57 3.78
N GLU A 146 -12.24 -3.76 3.70
CA GLU A 146 -11.62 -5.06 3.50
C GLU A 146 -10.41 -5.20 4.43
N ARG A 147 -10.17 -6.40 4.96
CA ARG A 147 -9.05 -6.69 5.85
C ARG A 147 -8.32 -7.91 5.30
N ASP A 148 -7.04 -7.75 5.01
CA ASP A 148 -6.17 -8.89 4.67
C ASP A 148 -5.35 -9.22 5.92
N GLY A 149 -5.52 -10.45 6.41
CA GLY A 149 -4.69 -11.02 7.46
C GLY A 149 -3.93 -12.21 6.91
N TRP A 150 -2.65 -12.27 7.23
CA TRP A 150 -1.89 -13.52 7.12
C TRP A 150 -2.03 -14.24 8.45
N PRO A 151 -2.45 -15.52 8.47
CA PRO A 151 -2.39 -16.31 9.68
C PRO A 151 -0.92 -16.38 10.09
N ASP A 152 -0.60 -15.82 11.25
CA ASP A 152 0.74 -15.93 11.80
C ASP A 152 1.00 -17.40 12.16
N TYR A 153 2.20 -17.92 11.87
CA TYR A 153 2.54 -19.33 12.08
C TYR A 153 2.41 -19.77 13.55
N GLN A 154 2.38 -18.81 14.49
CA GLN A 154 2.24 -19.04 15.93
C GLN A 154 0.91 -18.55 16.52
N GLY A 155 -0.02 -18.05 15.71
CA GLY A 155 -1.37 -17.66 16.16
C GLY A 155 -1.45 -16.50 17.16
N SER A 156 -0.35 -15.77 17.42
CA SER A 156 -0.29 -14.80 18.53
C SER A 156 -0.29 -13.32 18.13
N SER A 157 -0.21 -12.95 16.86
CA SER A 157 -0.63 -11.62 16.37
C SER A 157 -0.91 -11.62 14.88
N GLU A 158 -2.19 -11.48 14.50
CA GLU A 158 -2.56 -11.23 13.12
C GLU A 158 -2.09 -9.83 12.71
N SER A 159 -0.95 -9.72 12.02
CA SER A 159 -0.62 -8.51 11.27
C SER A 159 -1.65 -8.36 10.16
N CYS A 160 -2.60 -7.45 10.39
CA CYS A 160 -3.68 -7.20 9.45
C CYS A 160 -3.54 -5.85 8.77
N SER A 161 -3.59 -5.91 7.45
CA SER A 161 -3.69 -4.74 6.61
C SER A 161 -5.17 -4.39 6.44
N HIS A 162 -5.48 -3.12 6.60
CA HIS A 162 -6.84 -2.61 6.53
C HIS A 162 -7.00 -1.77 5.28
N TYR A 163 -8.12 -1.94 4.59
CA TYR A 163 -8.37 -1.31 3.30
C TYR A 163 -9.73 -0.63 3.23
N TYR A 164 -9.75 0.52 2.57
CA TYR A 164 -10.94 1.05 1.94
C TYR A 164 -10.99 0.60 0.49
N VAL A 165 -12.16 0.14 0.06
CA VAL A 165 -12.40 -0.31 -1.30
C VAL A 165 -13.45 0.59 -1.94
N LEU A 166 -13.09 1.20 -3.07
CA LEU A 166 -13.94 2.10 -3.83
C LEU A 166 -13.90 1.70 -5.31
N GLY A 167 -14.95 1.02 -5.78
CA GLY A 167 -14.95 0.40 -7.11
C GLY A 167 -13.83 -0.64 -7.23
N THR A 168 -12.88 -0.40 -8.13
CA THR A 168 -11.72 -1.30 -8.35
C THR A 168 -10.46 -0.86 -7.59
N LYS A 169 -10.53 0.21 -6.80
CA LYS A 169 -9.38 0.79 -6.08
C LYS A 169 -9.37 0.32 -4.63
N ARG A 170 -8.19 0.00 -4.13
CA ARG A 170 -7.92 -0.33 -2.72
C ARG A 170 -6.96 0.71 -2.14
N PHE A 171 -7.30 1.23 -0.96
CA PHE A 171 -6.49 2.21 -0.24
C PHE A 171 -6.11 1.63 1.11
N LEU A 172 -4.81 1.51 1.39
CA LEU A 172 -4.31 1.09 2.69
C LEU A 172 -4.60 2.18 3.73
N VAL A 173 -5.18 1.79 4.87
CA VAL A 173 -5.56 2.69 5.96
C VAL A 173 -5.06 2.19 7.30
N SER A 174 -5.04 3.08 8.30
CA SER A 174 -4.79 2.71 9.69
C SER A 174 -5.95 1.87 10.24
N GLY A 175 -5.70 1.11 11.31
CA GLY A 175 -6.77 0.41 12.03
C GLY A 175 -7.85 1.35 12.57
N ASP A 176 -7.44 2.53 13.04
CA ASP A 176 -8.38 3.58 13.49
C ASP A 176 -9.22 4.14 12.34
N GLY A 177 -8.61 4.36 11.17
CA GLY A 177 -9.30 4.75 9.96
C GLY A 177 -10.36 3.71 9.58
N TYR A 178 -9.94 2.46 9.50
CA TYR A 178 -10.83 1.32 9.27
C TYR A 178 -12.03 1.29 10.22
N ALA A 179 -11.81 1.49 11.53
CA ALA A 179 -12.88 1.52 12.51
C ALA A 179 -13.79 2.75 12.39
N ALA A 180 -13.25 3.89 11.93
CA ALA A 180 -13.98 5.14 11.79
C ALA A 180 -14.90 5.20 10.55
N LEU A 181 -14.67 4.38 9.52
CA LEU A 181 -15.50 4.37 8.32
C LEU A 181 -16.90 3.81 8.58
N VAL A 182 -17.91 4.56 8.13
CA VAL A 182 -19.29 4.11 8.04
C VAL A 182 -19.52 3.56 6.63
N GLU A 183 -19.64 2.24 6.50
CA GLU A 183 -19.88 1.56 5.22
C GLU A 183 -21.22 1.98 4.59
N GLY A 184 -21.31 1.84 3.26
CA GLY A 184 -22.53 2.14 2.52
C GLY A 184 -22.81 3.63 2.35
N ARG A 185 -21.90 4.51 2.78
CA ARG A 185 -21.94 5.95 2.49
C ARG A 185 -21.07 6.28 1.27
N ALA A 186 -21.45 7.33 0.56
CA ALA A 186 -20.65 7.87 -0.54
C ALA A 186 -19.52 8.76 0.02
N TYR A 187 -18.29 8.45 -0.36
CA TYR A 187 -17.11 9.24 -0.01
C TYR A 187 -16.37 9.67 -1.26
N ARG A 188 -15.61 10.74 -1.12
CA ARG A 188 -14.61 11.17 -2.09
C ARG A 188 -13.23 10.98 -1.49
N ILE A 189 -12.43 10.13 -2.13
CA ILE A 189 -11.07 9.82 -1.71
C ILE A 189 -10.10 10.51 -2.66
N TYR A 190 -9.15 11.24 -2.08
CA TYR A 190 -8.07 11.93 -2.76
C TYR A 190 -6.79 11.10 -2.64
N TYR A 191 -6.09 10.86 -3.75
CA TYR A 191 -4.91 9.99 -3.79
C TYR A 191 -3.87 10.47 -4.80
N LEU A 192 -2.63 10.04 -4.61
CA LEU A 192 -1.56 10.30 -5.59
C LEU A 192 -1.76 9.46 -6.83
N THR A 193 -1.58 10.08 -7.99
CA THR A 193 -1.93 9.53 -9.29
C THR A 193 -0.85 8.58 -9.84
N ASP A 194 -0.40 7.59 -9.07
CA ASP A 194 0.68 6.72 -9.57
C ASP A 194 0.11 5.66 -10.54
N ALA A 195 0.56 5.71 -11.80
CA ALA A 195 0.10 4.98 -12.99
C ALA A 195 0.43 3.46 -13.00
N PRO A 196 0.06 2.65 -14.01
CA PRO A 196 -1.11 2.63 -14.90
C PRO A 196 -2.17 1.64 -14.41
N THR A 197 -3.40 1.78 -14.90
CA THR A 197 -4.60 0.97 -14.65
C THR A 197 -4.50 -0.47 -15.19
N ASP A 198 -3.37 -1.16 -15.03
CA ASP A 198 -3.36 -2.59 -15.27
C ASP A 198 -4.08 -3.27 -14.09
N ARG A 199 -4.96 -4.21 -14.39
CA ARG A 199 -6.10 -4.68 -13.57
C ARG A 199 -5.73 -5.33 -12.22
N ARG A 200 -4.47 -5.32 -11.82
CA ARG A 200 -3.99 -5.85 -10.54
C ARG A 200 -3.94 -4.73 -9.52
N GLN A 201 -4.98 -4.65 -8.69
CA GLN A 201 -5.13 -3.86 -7.45
C GLN A 201 -3.85 -3.12 -6.99
N VAL A 202 -3.55 -1.97 -7.60
CA VAL A 202 -2.43 -1.13 -7.16
C VAL A 202 -2.90 -0.31 -5.97
N MET A 203 -2.18 -0.43 -4.86
CA MET A 203 -2.43 0.33 -3.65
C MET A 203 -2.05 1.78 -3.91
N SER A 204 -3.05 2.66 -4.02
CA SER A 204 -2.80 4.09 -4.17
C SER A 204 -2.66 4.71 -2.78
N PRO A 205 -1.61 5.51 -2.51
CA PRO A 205 -1.48 6.19 -1.23
C PRO A 205 -2.60 7.24 -1.11
N MET A 206 -3.46 7.05 -0.12
CA MET A 206 -4.53 7.99 0.20
C MET A 206 -3.92 9.26 0.79
N VAL A 207 -4.36 10.40 0.27
CA VAL A 207 -3.97 11.74 0.71
C VAL A 207 -5.04 12.31 1.65
N ASN A 208 -6.31 12.15 1.29
CA ASN A 208 -7.43 12.66 2.08
C ASN A 208 -8.74 11.91 1.78
N ILE A 209 -9.74 12.08 2.63
CA ILE A 209 -11.09 11.52 2.48
C ILE A 209 -12.13 12.49 3.01
N GLU A 210 -13.23 12.65 2.29
CA GLU A 210 -14.39 13.41 2.74
C GLU A 210 -15.71 12.71 2.41
N LEU A 211 -16.73 12.97 3.22
CA LEU A 211 -18.09 12.50 2.92
C LEU A 211 -18.68 13.34 1.79
N VAL A 212 -19.25 12.68 0.77
CA VAL A 212 -20.04 13.38 -0.24
C VAL A 212 -21.39 13.70 0.37
N ALA A 213 -21.84 14.95 0.27
CA ALA A 213 -23.21 15.29 0.65
C ALA A 213 -24.16 14.46 -0.22
N GLY A 214 -24.87 13.52 0.40
CA GLY A 214 -25.95 12.81 -0.26
C GLY A 214 -27.15 13.73 -0.44
N PRO A 215 -28.07 13.43 -1.37
CA PRO A 215 -29.43 13.94 -1.24
C PRO A 215 -29.98 13.40 0.08
N ASP A 216 -30.32 14.31 1.00
CA ASP A 216 -31.04 13.97 2.23
C ASP A 216 -32.40 13.31 1.93
#